data_AF-A0A226MK92-F1
#
_entry.id   AF-A0A226MK92-F1
#
_cell.length_a   1.000
_cell.length_b   1.000
_cell.length_c   1.000
_cell.angle_alpha   90.00
_cell.angle_beta   90.00
_cell.angle_gamma   90.00
#
_symmetry.space_group_name_H-M   'P 1'
#
loop_
_entity.id
_entity.type
_entity.pdbx_description
1 polymer ?
#
loop_
_entity_poly.entity_id
_entity_poly.type
_entity_poly.pdbx_seq_one_letter_code
_entity_poly.pdbx_strand_id
1 'polypeptide(L)'
;MGFVKTRDEDETANLIWSDSAVQQEKIAELRNYQKAPGETRAGADQIYYILENDYYIEAAGALNLMQYFKTTLTIEVSKVLLLGCWLNKLVTVYLLYQMIKCQPQEYTFIPRTWIFPAEYTQFQNYVKELKKKRRQKTFIVKPANGAMGHGISLIRNGEKLQAQDHLIVQEYLDKPFLMEGYKFDLRVYILVTSCDPLKVFLYHDGLVRMGTEKYHPPSDSNLSQLYMHLTNYSVNKHNEHFERDETEDKGSKRSIKWFTEFLETNNLDVSKFWNDISELVVKTLIVAEPHVLHAYRMCRPGQAPGSDSVCFEVLGFDILLDRKLKPWLLEVNSFKQM
;
A
#
# COMPACT_ATOMS: atom_id res chain seq x y z
N MET A 1 -10.29 -24.58 -3.16
CA MET A 1 -8.86 -24.74 -3.51
C MET A 1 -8.28 -26.11 -3.11
N GLY A 2 -9.07 -27.13 -2.74
CA GLY A 2 -8.55 -28.51 -2.51
C GLY A 2 -7.66 -28.74 -1.28
N PHE A 3 -7.11 -27.68 -0.68
CA PHE A 3 -6.23 -27.78 0.49
C PHE A 3 -6.88 -28.47 1.71
N VAL A 4 -6.13 -29.39 2.33
CA VAL A 4 -6.47 -30.01 3.61
C VAL A 4 -5.74 -29.28 4.74
N LYS A 5 -6.45 -28.81 5.77
CA LYS A 5 -5.81 -28.23 6.97
C LYS A 5 -5.06 -29.32 7.74
N THR A 6 -3.79 -29.09 8.04
CA THR A 6 -2.98 -29.96 8.91
C THR A 6 -2.99 -29.48 10.36
N ARG A 7 -2.26 -30.15 11.25
CA ARG A 7 -2.07 -29.69 12.64
C ARG A 7 -1.22 -28.42 12.64
N ASP A 8 -1.41 -27.57 13.65
CA ASP A 8 -0.71 -26.28 13.75
C ASP A 8 0.79 -26.42 14.12
N GLU A 9 1.27 -27.66 14.28
CA GLU A 9 2.68 -28.06 14.48
C GLU A 9 3.31 -28.69 13.22
N ASP A 10 2.56 -28.84 12.12
CA ASP A 10 3.02 -29.55 10.91
C ASP A 10 3.77 -28.64 9.93
N GLU A 11 5.08 -28.54 10.15
CA GLU A 11 6.00 -27.78 9.31
C GLU A 11 6.23 -28.36 7.90
N THR A 12 5.56 -29.46 7.51
CA THR A 12 5.74 -30.07 6.17
C THR A 12 4.75 -29.60 5.11
N ALA A 13 3.76 -28.80 5.50
CA ALA A 13 2.66 -28.32 4.65
C ALA A 13 3.11 -27.52 3.42
N ASN A 14 2.40 -27.70 2.30
CA ASN A 14 2.72 -27.08 1.01
C ASN A 14 2.41 -25.58 1.01
N LEU A 15 1.31 -25.18 1.64
CA LEU A 15 0.96 -23.79 1.91
C LEU A 15 0.92 -23.57 3.42
N ILE A 16 1.77 -22.69 3.90
CA ILE A 16 1.72 -22.14 5.26
C ILE A 16 1.02 -20.79 5.15
N TRP A 17 0.01 -20.55 5.97
CA TRP A 17 -0.62 -19.24 6.11
C TRP A 17 -0.47 -18.76 7.54
N SER A 18 -0.18 -17.48 7.69
CA SER A 18 -0.49 -16.77 8.92
C SER A 18 -0.80 -15.32 8.50
N ASP A 19 -1.81 -14.74 9.14
CA ASP A 19 -2.19 -13.33 8.92
C ASP A 19 -1.07 -12.44 9.45
N SER A 20 -0.63 -12.81 10.65
CA SER A 20 0.71 -12.54 11.10
C SER A 20 1.70 -13.25 10.17
N ALA A 21 2.74 -12.63 9.67
CA ALA A 21 3.57 -13.32 8.71
C ALA A 21 4.79 -13.99 9.41
N VAL A 22 5.97 -14.18 8.81
CA VAL A 22 7.01 -15.12 9.34
C VAL A 22 8.46 -14.56 9.46
N GLN A 23 9.24 -15.01 10.46
CA GLN A 23 10.66 -14.68 10.69
C GLN A 23 11.64 -15.28 9.66
N GLN A 24 12.79 -14.62 9.42
CA GLN A 24 13.80 -15.03 8.43
C GLN A 24 14.38 -16.44 8.66
N GLU A 25 14.47 -16.87 9.92
CA GLU A 25 14.96 -18.20 10.29
C GLU A 25 13.99 -19.30 9.82
N LYS A 26 12.70 -19.17 10.16
CA LYS A 26 11.61 -20.04 9.67
C LYS A 26 11.51 -20.09 8.14
N ILE A 27 12.00 -19.05 7.48
CA ILE A 27 12.03 -18.93 6.02
C ILE A 27 13.21 -19.70 5.42
N ALA A 28 14.37 -19.70 6.07
CA ALA A 28 15.51 -20.52 5.70
C ALA A 28 15.18 -22.03 5.85
N GLU A 29 14.34 -22.37 6.83
CA GLU A 29 13.87 -23.73 7.11
C GLU A 29 12.88 -24.29 6.05
N LEU A 30 12.21 -23.43 5.26
CA LEU A 30 11.26 -23.88 4.23
C LEU A 30 11.92 -24.80 3.19
N ARG A 31 11.20 -25.83 2.75
CA ARG A 31 11.58 -26.65 1.59
C ARG A 31 11.11 -25.96 0.31
N ASN A 32 11.77 -26.22 -0.82
CA ASN A 32 11.52 -25.49 -2.08
C ASN A 32 10.08 -25.66 -2.63
N TYR A 33 9.37 -26.72 -2.23
CA TYR A 33 7.95 -26.93 -2.58
C TYR A 33 6.98 -26.12 -1.71
N GLN A 34 7.43 -25.61 -0.55
CA GLN A 34 6.59 -24.94 0.44
C GLN A 34 6.53 -23.43 0.20
N LYS A 35 5.39 -22.83 0.54
CA LYS A 35 5.07 -21.42 0.30
C LYS A 35 4.53 -20.76 1.59
N ALA A 36 5.07 -19.62 2.06
CA ALA A 36 4.75 -19.04 3.39
C ALA A 36 4.89 -17.50 3.53
N PRO A 37 3.94 -16.75 4.13
CA PRO A 37 3.96 -15.27 4.20
C PRO A 37 5.13 -14.67 5.01
N GLY A 38 5.46 -13.39 4.80
CA GLY A 38 6.63 -12.70 5.40
C GLY A 38 6.41 -11.67 6.52
N GLU A 39 7.12 -11.86 7.64
CA GLU A 39 7.28 -11.07 8.90
C GLU A 39 6.35 -11.21 10.16
N THR A 40 6.83 -11.83 11.26
CA THR A 40 6.33 -11.64 12.65
C THR A 40 7.37 -11.54 13.77
N ARG A 41 6.90 -10.95 14.89
CA ARG A 41 7.28 -11.31 16.27
C ARG A 41 6.24 -12.21 16.94
N ALA A 42 6.69 -12.94 17.96
CA ALA A 42 5.99 -14.03 18.65
C ALA A 42 4.56 -13.73 19.12
N GLY A 43 3.71 -14.77 19.06
CA GLY A 43 2.38 -14.81 19.69
C GLY A 43 1.17 -14.82 18.74
N ALA A 44 1.29 -15.40 17.54
CA ALA A 44 0.17 -15.49 16.59
C ALA A 44 0.03 -16.90 16.00
N ASP A 45 -1.22 -17.31 15.77
CA ASP A 45 -1.58 -18.61 15.25
C ASP A 45 -1.14 -18.76 13.78
N GLN A 46 -0.60 -19.93 13.44
CA GLN A 46 -0.19 -20.30 12.08
C GLN A 46 -1.09 -21.45 11.60
N ILE A 47 -1.60 -21.35 10.37
CA ILE A 47 -2.54 -22.31 9.77
C ILE A 47 -1.85 -22.97 8.57
N TYR A 48 -1.81 -24.29 8.58
CA TYR A 48 -1.01 -25.09 7.66
C TYR A 48 -1.93 -25.91 6.74
N TYR A 49 -1.56 -26.03 5.46
CA TYR A 49 -2.37 -26.60 4.40
C TYR A 49 -1.55 -27.49 3.44
N ILE A 50 -1.98 -28.74 3.22
CA ILE A 50 -1.40 -29.67 2.23
C ILE A 50 -2.25 -29.69 0.95
N LEU A 51 -1.58 -29.90 -0.19
CA LEU A 51 -2.15 -30.02 -1.53
C LEU A 51 -2.11 -31.51 -1.93
N GLU A 52 -3.25 -32.07 -2.34
CA GLU A 52 -3.37 -33.40 -2.96
C GLU A 52 -3.66 -33.24 -4.48
N ASN A 53 -3.31 -34.26 -5.28
CA ASN A 53 -2.82 -34.12 -6.67
C ASN A 53 -3.73 -33.50 -7.77
N ASP A 54 -3.02 -32.87 -8.72
CA ASP A 54 -3.24 -32.71 -10.18
C ASP A 54 -4.54 -32.12 -10.77
N TYR A 55 -4.38 -31.02 -11.53
CA TYR A 55 -4.86 -30.88 -12.91
C TYR A 55 -4.05 -29.79 -13.66
N TYR A 56 -3.54 -30.10 -14.86
CA TYR A 56 -2.83 -29.18 -15.77
C TYR A 56 -3.74 -28.71 -16.92
N ILE A 57 -3.58 -27.47 -17.40
CA ILE A 57 -4.04 -27.03 -18.73
C ILE A 57 -2.93 -26.20 -19.39
N GLU A 58 -2.51 -26.60 -20.59
CA GLU A 58 -1.48 -25.95 -21.39
C GLU A 58 -2.12 -25.03 -22.45
N ALA A 59 -1.48 -23.89 -22.77
CA ALA A 59 -1.89 -23.01 -23.86
C ALA A 59 -0.67 -22.58 -24.68
N ALA A 60 -0.53 -23.16 -25.88
CA ALA A 60 0.61 -22.96 -26.76
C ALA A 60 0.36 -21.89 -27.83
N GLY A 61 1.39 -21.07 -28.09
CA GLY A 61 1.65 -20.47 -29.40
C GLY A 61 1.00 -19.12 -29.73
N ALA A 62 1.77 -18.03 -29.60
CA ALA A 62 2.04 -17.09 -30.71
C ALA A 62 3.12 -16.06 -30.32
N LEU A 63 4.16 -15.91 -31.16
CA LEU A 63 5.10 -14.79 -31.08
C LEU A 63 4.45 -13.48 -31.57
N ASN A 64 5.14 -12.37 -31.31
CA ASN A 64 4.91 -11.02 -31.87
C ASN A 64 3.83 -10.14 -31.20
N LEU A 65 3.84 -10.09 -29.87
CA LEU A 65 3.65 -8.83 -29.11
C LEU A 65 4.32 -8.88 -27.72
N MET A 66 5.47 -9.55 -27.64
CA MET A 66 6.26 -9.76 -26.41
C MET A 66 7.01 -8.50 -25.92
N GLN A 67 6.58 -7.31 -26.35
CA GLN A 67 7.26 -6.04 -26.08
C GLN A 67 6.29 -5.04 -25.43
N TYR A 68 6.42 -4.93 -24.11
CA TYR A 68 5.88 -3.86 -23.25
C TYR A 68 4.47 -4.00 -22.61
N PHE A 69 4.14 -5.20 -22.11
CA PHE A 69 3.21 -5.45 -20.99
C PHE A 69 1.72 -5.05 -21.14
N LYS A 70 0.91 -5.97 -21.70
CA LYS A 70 -0.53 -6.21 -21.46
C LYS A 70 -0.77 -7.72 -21.72
N THR A 71 -1.64 -8.49 -21.05
CA THR A 71 -2.65 -8.23 -20.00
C THR A 71 -3.02 -9.55 -19.28
N THR A 72 -3.43 -9.45 -18.00
CA THR A 72 -4.43 -10.29 -17.29
C THR A 72 -4.34 -11.83 -17.25
N LEU A 73 -4.00 -12.33 -16.04
CA LEU A 73 -4.33 -13.62 -15.38
C LEU A 73 -4.50 -14.94 -16.16
N THR A 74 -3.65 -15.90 -15.77
CA THR A 74 -4.09 -17.25 -15.33
C THR A 74 -3.50 -17.51 -13.92
N ILE A 75 -4.15 -18.33 -13.09
CA ILE A 75 -3.96 -18.34 -11.62
C ILE A 75 -2.87 -19.34 -11.17
N GLU A 76 -1.93 -18.87 -10.34
CA GLU A 76 -1.17 -19.69 -9.37
C GLU A 76 -0.64 -18.81 -8.20
N VAL A 77 -0.51 -19.37 -6.99
CA VAL A 77 -0.41 -18.61 -5.71
C VAL A 77 0.72 -19.20 -4.83
N SER A 78 1.77 -18.46 -4.44
CA SER A 78 2.98 -19.01 -3.72
C SER A 78 3.88 -18.00 -2.92
N LYS A 79 3.92 -17.91 -1.53
CA LYS A 79 3.82 -16.73 -0.54
C LYS A 79 5.11 -16.07 0.12
N VAL A 80 5.28 -14.71 0.09
CA VAL A 80 6.49 -13.84 0.30
C VAL A 80 6.37 -13.23 1.70
N LEU A 81 7.28 -13.58 2.57
CA LEU A 81 8.66 -13.12 2.85
C LEU A 81 9.15 -11.72 3.33
N LEU A 82 9.22 -10.64 2.54
CA LEU A 82 10.32 -9.66 2.72
C LEU A 82 9.95 -8.17 2.59
N LEU A 83 8.68 -7.83 2.37
CA LEU A 83 8.29 -6.42 2.40
C LEU A 83 7.97 -5.94 3.83
N GLY A 84 7.84 -6.82 4.84
CA GLY A 84 7.56 -6.42 6.24
C GLY A 84 8.43 -5.26 6.75
N CYS A 85 9.76 -5.38 6.67
CA CYS A 85 10.71 -4.32 7.04
C CYS A 85 10.50 -3.02 6.23
N TRP A 86 10.06 -3.16 4.99
CA TRP A 86 9.89 -2.09 4.00
C TRP A 86 8.52 -1.38 4.11
N LEU A 87 7.49 -2.09 4.60
CA LEU A 87 6.14 -1.60 4.89
C LEU A 87 6.08 -0.76 6.17
N ASN A 88 7.19 -0.63 6.89
CA ASN A 88 7.34 0.44 7.87
C ASN A 88 7.29 1.79 7.13
N LYS A 89 6.30 2.61 7.49
CA LYS A 89 6.03 3.95 6.91
C LYS A 89 7.28 4.84 6.82
N LEU A 90 8.21 4.76 7.77
CA LEU A 90 9.49 5.49 7.71
C LEU A 90 10.40 4.96 6.59
N VAL A 91 10.51 3.64 6.44
CA VAL A 91 11.37 2.98 5.45
C VAL A 91 10.82 3.21 4.04
N THR A 92 9.51 3.03 3.85
CA THR A 92 8.83 3.33 2.57
C THR A 92 9.09 4.78 2.15
N VAL A 93 8.85 5.75 3.05
CA VAL A 93 9.06 7.18 2.78
C VAL A 93 10.54 7.50 2.51
N TYR A 94 11.45 6.96 3.32
CA TYR A 94 12.89 7.22 3.18
C TYR A 94 13.43 6.77 1.83
N LEU A 95 13.15 5.52 1.43
CA LEU A 95 13.67 4.96 0.18
C LEU A 95 13.07 5.67 -1.04
N LEU A 96 11.75 5.93 -1.02
CA LEU A 96 11.10 6.69 -2.08
C LEU A 96 11.63 8.14 -2.15
N TYR A 97 12.00 8.75 -1.03
CA TYR A 97 12.65 10.06 -1.00
C TYR A 97 14.06 10.07 -1.62
N GLN A 98 14.84 8.99 -1.46
CA GLN A 98 16.10 8.85 -2.22
C GLN A 98 15.83 8.76 -3.73
N MET A 99 14.80 8.00 -4.14
CA MET A 99 14.41 7.89 -5.55
C MET A 99 13.89 9.22 -6.12
N ILE A 100 13.21 10.06 -5.33
CA ILE A 100 12.83 11.43 -5.72
C ILE A 100 14.07 12.31 -5.97
N LYS A 101 15.16 12.15 -5.21
CA LYS A 101 16.41 12.89 -5.47
C LYS A 101 17.09 12.44 -6.76
N CYS A 102 17.11 11.14 -7.02
CA CYS A 102 17.77 10.56 -8.20
C CYS A 102 16.95 10.72 -9.49
N GLN A 103 15.63 10.59 -9.40
CA GLN A 103 14.68 10.54 -10.52
C GLN A 103 13.42 11.37 -10.22
N PRO A 104 13.53 12.71 -10.06
CA PRO A 104 12.42 13.57 -9.61
C PRO A 104 11.23 13.62 -10.57
N GLN A 105 11.42 13.32 -11.86
CA GLN A 105 10.34 13.27 -12.85
C GLN A 105 9.55 11.96 -12.78
N GLU A 106 10.19 10.86 -12.38
CA GLU A 106 9.57 9.53 -12.30
C GLU A 106 8.73 9.34 -11.04
N TYR A 107 9.19 9.90 -9.91
CA TYR A 107 8.61 9.70 -8.57
C TYR A 107 7.74 10.88 -8.10
N THR A 108 6.88 11.40 -8.98
CA THR A 108 6.03 12.57 -8.65
C THR A 108 4.75 12.22 -7.88
N PHE A 109 4.48 10.94 -7.62
CA PHE A 109 3.23 10.41 -7.04
C PHE A 109 3.21 10.37 -5.50
N ILE A 110 4.12 11.09 -4.84
CA ILE A 110 4.28 11.06 -3.37
C ILE A 110 4.25 12.49 -2.84
N PRO A 111 3.40 12.82 -1.85
CA PRO A 111 3.40 14.14 -1.26
C PRO A 111 4.74 14.43 -0.57
N ARG A 112 5.22 15.67 -0.65
CA ARG A 112 6.48 16.07 -0.03
C ARG A 112 6.43 15.78 1.47
N THR A 113 7.42 15.04 1.96
CA THR A 113 7.45 14.48 3.31
C THR A 113 8.78 14.80 3.99
N TRP A 114 8.76 14.93 5.31
CA TRP A 114 9.91 15.16 6.18
C TRP A 114 9.82 14.20 7.38
N ILE A 115 10.93 13.53 7.69
CA ILE A 115 11.05 12.60 8.83
C ILE A 115 11.71 13.33 10.01
N PHE A 116 11.00 13.46 11.13
CA PHE A 116 11.53 14.08 12.35
C PHE A 116 12.14 13.00 13.28
N PRO A 117 13.21 13.32 14.03
CA PRO A 117 13.88 14.63 14.14
C PRO A 117 14.82 14.97 12.96
N ALA A 118 15.20 13.99 12.13
CA ALA A 118 16.29 14.08 11.14
C ALA A 118 16.17 15.23 10.11
N GLU A 119 14.95 15.60 9.73
CA GLU A 119 14.67 16.60 8.70
C GLU A 119 13.95 17.85 9.24
N TYR A 120 13.95 18.06 10.56
CA TYR A 120 13.34 19.22 11.22
C TYR A 120 13.85 20.55 10.63
N THR A 121 15.17 20.70 10.47
CA THR A 121 15.79 21.93 9.95
C THR A 121 15.37 22.21 8.51
N GLN A 122 15.29 21.16 7.68
CA GLN A 122 14.87 21.20 6.28
C GLN A 122 13.40 21.63 6.18
N PHE A 123 12.53 21.08 7.05
CA PHE A 123 11.13 21.50 7.16
C PHE A 123 11.00 22.97 7.61
N GLN A 124 11.70 23.38 8.66
CA GLN A 124 11.64 24.78 9.15
C GLN A 124 12.14 25.78 8.10
N ASN A 125 13.17 25.42 7.31
CA ASN A 125 13.61 26.23 6.19
C ASN A 125 12.54 26.34 5.08
N TYR A 126 11.85 25.23 4.76
CA TYR A 126 10.74 25.24 3.82
C TYR A 126 9.56 26.10 4.29
N VAL A 127 9.17 26.02 5.57
CA VAL A 127 8.12 26.86 6.17
C VAL A 127 8.50 28.34 6.11
N LYS A 128 9.75 28.69 6.41
CA LYS A 128 10.28 30.06 6.27
C LYS A 128 10.24 30.55 4.82
N GLU A 129 10.55 29.70 3.84
CA GLU A 129 10.42 30.04 2.42
C GLU A 129 8.97 30.28 1.98
N LEU A 130 8.04 29.43 2.41
CA LEU A 130 6.61 29.62 2.14
C LEU A 130 6.13 30.97 2.69
N LYS A 131 6.51 31.30 3.93
CA LYS A 131 6.23 32.59 4.59
C LYS A 131 6.80 33.78 3.81
N LYS A 132 8.08 33.70 3.38
CA LYS A 132 8.70 34.72 2.48
C LYS A 132 7.94 34.89 1.16
N LYS A 133 7.47 33.79 0.57
CA LYS A 133 6.69 33.75 -0.68
C LYS A 133 5.20 34.10 -0.48
N ARG A 134 4.77 34.47 0.74
CA ARG A 134 3.36 34.69 1.14
C ARG A 134 2.43 33.52 0.77
N ARG A 135 2.94 32.28 0.79
CA ARG A 135 2.18 31.05 0.53
C ARG A 135 1.88 30.35 1.84
N GLN A 136 0.64 29.91 2.02
CA GLN A 136 0.26 29.03 3.11
C GLN A 136 0.07 27.61 2.58
N LYS A 137 0.44 26.62 3.38
CA LYS A 137 0.28 25.19 3.10
C LYS A 137 -0.27 24.50 4.36
N THR A 138 -1.08 23.48 4.14
CA THR A 138 -1.51 22.56 5.19
C THR A 138 -0.58 21.34 5.17
N PHE A 139 -0.23 20.86 6.35
CA PHE A 139 0.55 19.64 6.54
C PHE A 139 -0.25 18.65 7.37
N ILE A 140 -0.12 17.37 7.04
CA ILE A 140 -0.60 16.26 7.86
C ILE A 140 0.58 15.74 8.68
N VAL A 141 0.38 15.65 9.99
CA VAL A 141 1.34 15.16 10.96
C VAL A 141 0.91 13.77 11.38
N LYS A 142 1.79 12.78 11.20
CA LYS A 142 1.55 11.37 11.51
C LYS A 142 2.59 10.94 12.55
N PRO A 143 2.24 10.27 13.66
CA PRO A 143 3.23 9.66 14.55
C PRO A 143 4.06 8.62 13.79
N ALA A 144 5.37 8.57 14.01
CA ALA A 144 6.25 7.66 13.27
C ALA A 144 5.85 6.17 13.39
N ASN A 145 5.41 5.76 14.58
CA ASN A 145 4.91 4.41 14.88
C ASN A 145 3.36 4.33 14.90
N GLY A 146 2.68 5.32 14.32
CA GLY A 146 1.22 5.42 14.34
C GLY A 146 0.53 4.59 13.26
N ALA A 147 -0.48 3.83 13.67
CA ALA A 147 -1.38 3.06 12.80
C ALA A 147 -2.85 3.52 12.98
N MET A 148 -3.73 3.06 12.08
CA MET A 148 -5.19 3.25 12.20
C MET A 148 -5.65 4.71 12.41
N GLY A 149 -4.91 5.70 11.90
CA GLY A 149 -5.24 7.12 12.05
C GLY A 149 -5.01 7.73 13.44
N HIS A 150 -4.55 6.96 14.44
CA HIS A 150 -4.31 7.49 15.79
C HIS A 150 -3.17 8.52 15.82
N GLY A 151 -3.41 9.63 16.52
CA GLY A 151 -2.46 10.74 16.64
C GLY A 151 -2.25 11.57 15.38
N ILE A 152 -2.98 11.30 14.29
CA ILE A 152 -2.93 12.13 13.09
C ILE A 152 -3.60 13.48 13.35
N SER A 153 -2.93 14.57 12.95
CA SER A 153 -3.47 15.92 13.01
C SER A 153 -3.11 16.73 11.76
N LEU A 154 -3.86 17.81 11.50
CA LEU A 154 -3.53 18.80 10.47
C LEU A 154 -3.00 20.08 11.10
N ILE A 155 -1.99 20.67 10.47
CA ILE A 155 -1.43 21.98 10.87
C ILE A 155 -1.30 22.91 9.66
N ARG A 156 -1.52 24.21 9.87
CA ARG A 156 -1.23 25.29 8.90
C ARG A 156 -0.10 26.22 9.36
N ASN A 157 0.41 26.02 10.58
CA ASN A 157 1.58 26.69 11.12
C ASN A 157 2.63 25.65 11.55
N GLY A 158 3.64 25.44 10.71
CA GLY A 158 4.75 24.52 10.98
C GLY A 158 5.78 25.01 12.01
N GLU A 159 5.73 26.29 12.41
CA GLU A 159 6.64 26.86 13.43
C GLU A 159 6.33 26.34 14.85
N LYS A 160 5.22 25.61 15.04
CA LYS A 160 4.77 25.05 16.33
C LYS A 160 5.27 23.63 16.65
N LEU A 161 5.85 22.90 15.70
CA LEU A 161 6.33 21.53 15.93
C LEU A 161 7.66 21.52 16.69
N GLN A 162 7.87 20.56 17.59
CA GLN A 162 9.13 20.47 18.35
C GLN A 162 10.17 19.64 17.59
N ALA A 163 11.45 19.99 17.76
CA ALA A 163 12.55 19.33 17.06
C ALA A 163 12.77 17.87 17.49
N GLN A 164 12.34 17.52 18.70
CA GLN A 164 12.51 16.20 19.33
C GLN A 164 11.34 15.23 19.07
N ASP A 165 10.28 15.67 18.38
CA ASP A 165 9.11 14.82 18.15
C ASP A 165 9.41 13.73 17.09
N HIS A 166 9.04 12.48 17.35
CA HIS A 166 9.18 11.38 16.38
C HIS A 166 7.98 11.32 15.43
N LEU A 167 8.00 12.19 14.42
CA LEU A 167 6.88 12.45 13.51
C LEU A 167 7.26 12.26 12.04
N ILE A 168 6.25 11.98 11.23
CA ILE A 168 6.29 12.14 9.78
C ILE A 168 5.39 13.33 9.45
N VAL A 169 6.00 14.41 8.94
CA VAL A 169 5.29 15.61 8.49
C VAL A 169 5.20 15.56 6.98
N GLN A 170 4.00 15.72 6.41
CA GLN A 170 3.75 15.54 4.99
C GLN A 170 2.87 16.67 4.45
N GLU A 171 3.11 17.17 3.24
CA GLU A 171 2.20 18.12 2.59
C GLU A 171 0.82 17.48 2.41
N TYR A 172 -0.22 18.17 2.89
CA TYR A 172 -1.58 17.70 2.77
C TYR A 172 -2.14 18.00 1.37
N LEU A 173 -2.77 17.00 0.75
CA LEU A 173 -3.45 17.12 -0.53
C LEU A 173 -4.79 17.84 -0.30
N ASP A 174 -4.78 19.16 -0.50
CA ASP A 174 -5.87 20.10 -0.23
C ASP A 174 -6.99 20.11 -1.28
N LYS A 175 -6.78 19.40 -2.39
CA LYS A 175 -7.68 19.32 -3.56
C LYS A 175 -7.82 17.87 -4.04
N PRO A 176 -8.36 16.96 -3.20
CA PRO A 176 -8.65 15.60 -3.60
C PRO A 176 -9.72 15.58 -4.71
N PHE A 177 -9.82 14.46 -5.43
CA PHE A 177 -11.05 14.13 -6.15
C PHE A 177 -12.15 13.84 -5.12
N LEU A 178 -13.38 14.29 -5.40
CA LEU A 178 -14.51 14.17 -4.47
C LEU A 178 -15.61 13.34 -5.11
N MET A 179 -16.14 12.39 -4.36
CA MET A 179 -17.28 11.58 -4.75
C MET A 179 -18.50 12.09 -4.00
N GLU A 180 -19.48 12.62 -4.72
CA GLU A 180 -20.69 13.25 -4.13
C GLU A 180 -20.36 14.38 -3.12
N GLY A 181 -19.16 14.95 -3.17
CA GLY A 181 -18.65 15.94 -2.21
C GLY A 181 -17.96 15.37 -0.96
N TYR A 182 -17.85 14.05 -0.83
CA TYR A 182 -17.02 13.39 0.19
C TYR A 182 -15.60 13.17 -0.32
N LYS A 183 -14.62 13.27 0.60
CA LYS A 183 -13.26 12.79 0.35
C LYS A 183 -13.24 11.28 0.52
N PHE A 184 -12.50 10.58 -0.33
CA PHE A 184 -12.26 9.15 -0.21
C PHE A 184 -10.80 8.81 -0.49
N ASP A 185 -10.39 7.60 -0.11
CA ASP A 185 -9.16 6.96 -0.59
C ASP A 185 -9.48 5.60 -1.21
N LEU A 186 -8.50 5.05 -1.93
CA LEU A 186 -8.54 3.74 -2.55
C LEU A 186 -7.59 2.79 -1.84
N ARG A 187 -8.07 1.63 -1.43
CA ARG A 187 -7.30 0.45 -1.03
C ARG A 187 -7.22 -0.48 -2.23
N VAL A 188 -6.09 -0.45 -2.95
CA VAL A 188 -5.82 -1.34 -4.09
C VAL A 188 -5.04 -2.56 -3.59
N TYR A 189 -5.43 -3.76 -4.05
CA TYR A 189 -4.79 -5.01 -3.65
C TYR A 189 -3.76 -5.46 -4.69
N ILE A 190 -2.51 -5.61 -4.26
CA ILE A 190 -1.38 -6.01 -5.10
C ILE A 190 -0.82 -7.34 -4.62
N LEU A 191 -0.69 -8.29 -5.53
CA LEU A 191 -0.11 -9.61 -5.34
C LEU A 191 1.29 -9.63 -5.99
N VAL A 192 2.35 -9.50 -5.20
CA VAL A 192 3.70 -9.92 -5.62
C VAL A 192 3.72 -11.46 -5.62
N THR A 193 4.43 -12.15 -6.52
CA THR A 193 4.55 -13.64 -6.56
C THR A 193 5.98 -14.16 -6.77
N SER A 194 6.94 -13.25 -6.88
CA SER A 194 8.37 -13.53 -6.89
C SER A 194 9.12 -12.20 -6.78
N CYS A 195 10.34 -12.23 -6.26
CA CYS A 195 11.32 -11.14 -6.37
C CYS A 195 12.48 -11.47 -7.32
N ASP A 196 12.64 -12.73 -7.75
CA ASP A 196 13.74 -13.20 -8.60
C ASP A 196 13.23 -14.18 -9.66
N PRO A 197 12.74 -13.73 -10.84
CA PRO A 197 12.52 -12.33 -11.21
C PRO A 197 11.31 -11.72 -10.50
N LEU A 198 11.26 -10.38 -10.40
CA LEU A 198 10.12 -9.67 -9.83
C LEU A 198 8.84 -9.93 -10.64
N LYS A 199 7.81 -10.52 -10.00
CA LYS A 199 6.49 -10.77 -10.58
C LYS A 199 5.41 -10.07 -9.74
N VAL A 200 4.64 -9.18 -10.35
CA VAL A 200 3.63 -8.33 -9.68
C VAL A 200 2.31 -8.41 -10.43
N PHE A 201 1.23 -8.59 -9.69
CA PHE A 201 -0.15 -8.67 -10.18
C PHE A 201 -0.98 -7.62 -9.45
N LEU A 202 -1.67 -6.76 -10.20
CA LEU A 202 -2.66 -5.84 -9.67
C LEU A 202 -4.03 -6.51 -9.73
N TYR A 203 -4.77 -6.48 -8.61
CA TYR A 203 -6.17 -6.88 -8.62
C TYR A 203 -7.01 -5.71 -9.13
N HIS A 204 -7.85 -5.96 -10.15
CA HIS A 204 -8.69 -4.94 -10.79
C HIS A 204 -9.96 -4.59 -9.99
N ASP A 205 -9.87 -4.70 -8.67
CA ASP A 205 -10.87 -4.24 -7.71
C ASP A 205 -10.20 -3.97 -6.35
N GLY A 206 -10.96 -3.46 -5.39
CA GLY A 206 -10.48 -3.09 -4.06
C GLY A 206 -11.56 -2.37 -3.27
N LEU A 207 -11.16 -1.56 -2.28
CA LEU A 207 -12.11 -0.78 -1.48
C LEU A 207 -11.93 0.72 -1.69
N VAL A 208 -13.04 1.40 -1.97
CA VAL A 208 -13.20 2.84 -1.84
C VAL A 208 -13.61 3.13 -0.40
N ARG A 209 -12.86 3.98 0.31
CA ARG A 209 -13.12 4.32 1.72
C ARG A 209 -13.46 5.81 1.82
N MET A 210 -14.73 6.12 2.08
CA MET A 210 -15.20 7.51 2.20
C MET A 210 -15.03 8.05 3.62
N GLY A 211 -14.79 9.37 3.72
CA GLY A 211 -15.06 10.13 4.93
C GLY A 211 -16.57 10.30 5.14
N THR A 212 -16.98 10.54 6.38
CA THR A 212 -18.40 10.67 6.77
C THR A 212 -18.94 12.08 6.70
N GLU A 213 -18.07 13.07 6.52
CA GLU A 213 -18.43 14.50 6.41
C GLU A 213 -18.06 15.07 5.04
N LYS A 214 -18.87 16.01 4.53
CA LYS A 214 -18.57 16.70 3.25
C LYS A 214 -17.23 17.42 3.33
N TYR A 215 -16.44 17.30 2.26
CA TYR A 215 -15.11 17.87 2.22
C TYR A 215 -15.13 19.38 2.03
N HIS A 216 -14.52 20.10 2.97
CA HIS A 216 -14.12 21.48 2.79
C HIS A 216 -12.58 21.58 2.75
N PRO A 217 -11.98 22.47 1.94
CA PRO A 217 -10.54 22.71 1.97
C PRO A 217 -10.07 23.15 3.37
N PRO A 218 -8.85 22.77 3.79
CA PRO A 218 -8.36 23.04 5.14
C PRO A 218 -8.12 24.55 5.41
N SER A 219 -8.86 25.07 6.38
CA SER A 219 -8.78 26.40 6.97
C SER A 219 -8.44 26.28 8.46
N ASP A 220 -8.11 27.39 9.13
CA ASP A 220 -7.81 27.37 10.57
C ASP A 220 -9.04 27.02 11.44
N SER A 221 -10.26 27.01 10.87
CA SER A 221 -11.52 26.69 11.55
C SER A 221 -11.95 25.23 11.43
N ASN A 222 -11.36 24.42 10.52
CA ASN A 222 -11.78 23.03 10.30
C ASN A 222 -10.66 21.98 10.48
N LEU A 223 -9.43 22.35 10.85
CA LEU A 223 -8.32 21.39 11.03
C LEU A 223 -8.61 20.25 12.03
N SER A 224 -9.49 20.48 13.01
CA SER A 224 -9.94 19.49 14.00
C SER A 224 -11.11 18.62 13.54
N GLN A 225 -11.76 18.94 12.41
CA GLN A 225 -12.89 18.18 11.85
C GLN A 225 -12.37 16.96 11.08
N LEU A 226 -11.79 16.00 11.81
CA LEU A 226 -11.07 14.88 11.21
C LEU A 226 -11.94 13.98 10.32
N TYR A 227 -13.25 13.91 10.52
CA TYR A 227 -14.17 13.08 9.71
C TYR A 227 -14.32 13.51 8.24
N MET A 228 -14.02 14.78 7.88
CA MET A 228 -13.92 15.22 6.48
C MET A 228 -12.50 15.09 5.91
N HIS A 229 -11.49 14.94 6.77
CA HIS A 229 -10.08 15.00 6.39
C HIS A 229 -9.36 13.65 6.39
N LEU A 230 -9.82 12.71 7.21
CA LEU A 230 -9.32 11.34 7.32
C LEU A 230 -10.40 10.36 6.85
N THR A 231 -10.01 9.41 6.03
CA THR A 231 -10.87 8.40 5.38
C THR A 231 -10.74 7.02 6.04
N ASN A 232 -9.86 6.89 7.04
CA ASN A 232 -9.64 5.64 7.76
C ASN A 232 -10.93 5.17 8.45
N TYR A 233 -11.27 3.90 8.27
CA TYR A 233 -12.43 3.26 8.92
C TYR A 233 -12.39 3.37 10.45
N SER A 234 -11.22 3.19 11.06
CA SER A 234 -11.00 3.32 12.50
C SER A 234 -11.41 4.68 13.08
N VAL A 235 -11.30 5.75 12.30
CA VAL A 235 -11.78 7.09 12.66
C VAL A 235 -13.29 7.16 12.40
N ASN A 236 -13.69 6.95 11.15
CA ASN A 236 -15.06 7.22 10.68
C ASN A 236 -16.13 6.30 11.29
N LYS A 237 -15.81 5.06 11.70
CA LYS A 237 -16.77 4.11 12.31
C LYS A 237 -17.46 4.60 13.60
N HIS A 238 -16.95 5.68 14.18
CA HIS A 238 -17.47 6.33 15.39
C HIS A 238 -18.31 7.59 15.09
N ASN A 239 -18.39 8.04 13.84
CA ASN A 239 -19.32 9.11 13.45
C ASN A 239 -20.73 8.51 13.33
N GLU A 240 -21.74 9.24 13.80
CA GLU A 240 -23.17 8.91 13.68
C GLU A 240 -23.61 8.83 12.21
N HIS A 241 -22.93 9.57 11.31
CA HIS A 241 -23.13 9.53 9.86
C HIS A 241 -22.39 8.38 9.15
N PHE A 242 -21.84 7.39 9.89
CA PHE A 242 -21.21 6.22 9.26
C PHE A 242 -22.25 5.19 8.81
N GLU A 243 -22.54 5.16 7.51
CA GLU A 243 -23.44 4.20 6.89
C GLU A 243 -22.80 2.80 6.84
N ARG A 244 -23.26 1.92 7.74
CA ARG A 244 -22.97 0.47 7.76
C ARG A 244 -23.91 -0.27 6.81
N ASP A 245 -23.96 0.14 5.55
CA ASP A 245 -24.53 -0.71 4.50
C ASP A 245 -23.47 -1.78 4.16
N GLU A 246 -23.87 -3.05 4.15
CA GLU A 246 -22.99 -4.18 3.78
C GLU A 246 -23.08 -4.53 2.29
N THR A 247 -23.91 -3.84 1.52
CA THR A 247 -23.96 -3.99 0.06
C THR A 247 -22.79 -3.27 -0.61
N GLU A 248 -22.13 -3.93 -1.59
CA GLU A 248 -20.86 -3.51 -2.19
C GLU A 248 -20.87 -2.12 -2.88
N ASP A 249 -22.07 -1.58 -3.11
CA ASP A 249 -22.34 -0.39 -3.92
C ASP A 249 -22.89 0.81 -3.11
N LYS A 250 -23.04 0.68 -1.79
CA LYS A 250 -23.68 1.69 -0.92
C LYS A 250 -22.93 1.94 0.39
N GLY A 251 -23.30 3.01 1.10
CA GLY A 251 -22.68 3.37 2.37
C GLY A 251 -21.27 3.93 2.23
N SER A 252 -20.55 4.01 3.35
CA SER A 252 -19.22 4.65 3.44
C SER A 252 -18.05 3.79 2.90
N LYS A 253 -18.34 2.59 2.37
CA LYS A 253 -17.39 1.71 1.68
C LYS A 253 -18.02 1.25 0.37
N ARG A 254 -17.30 1.29 -0.76
CA ARG A 254 -17.77 0.78 -2.05
C ARG A 254 -16.67 -0.01 -2.76
N SER A 255 -16.99 -0.87 -3.72
CA SER A 255 -15.97 -1.53 -4.56
C SER A 255 -15.23 -0.53 -5.46
N ILE A 256 -14.00 -0.84 -5.88
CA ILE A 256 -13.29 -0.04 -6.90
C ILE A 256 -13.93 -0.28 -8.27
N LYS A 257 -14.48 -1.47 -8.51
CA LYS A 257 -15.29 -1.77 -9.70
C LYS A 257 -16.46 -0.79 -9.85
N TRP A 258 -17.27 -0.61 -8.81
CA TRP A 258 -18.34 0.39 -8.77
C TRP A 258 -17.79 1.80 -9.05
N PHE A 259 -16.61 2.15 -8.52
CA PHE A 259 -15.99 3.44 -8.78
C PHE A 259 -15.53 3.60 -10.23
N THR A 260 -15.08 2.55 -10.90
CA THR A 260 -14.78 2.60 -12.33
C THR A 260 -16.04 2.78 -13.19
N GLU A 261 -17.15 2.13 -12.83
CA GLU A 261 -18.46 2.35 -13.48
C GLU A 261 -18.95 3.80 -13.25
N PHE A 262 -18.71 4.37 -12.06
CA PHE A 262 -18.94 5.80 -11.77
C PHE A 262 -18.04 6.72 -12.63
N LEU A 263 -16.76 6.41 -12.81
CA LEU A 263 -15.85 7.18 -13.66
C LEU A 263 -16.32 7.18 -15.12
N GLU A 264 -16.69 6.01 -15.67
CA GLU A 264 -17.21 5.87 -17.03
C GLU A 264 -18.50 6.68 -17.23
N THR A 265 -19.44 6.58 -16.29
CA THR A 265 -20.69 7.35 -16.29
C THR A 265 -20.45 8.87 -16.27
N ASN A 266 -19.34 9.31 -15.67
CA ASN A 266 -18.92 10.72 -15.63
C ASN A 266 -17.98 11.11 -16.79
N ASN A 267 -17.81 10.27 -17.82
CA ASN A 267 -16.92 10.48 -18.97
C ASN A 267 -15.44 10.67 -18.59
N LEU A 268 -14.97 9.90 -17.59
CA LEU A 268 -13.58 9.91 -17.13
C LEU A 268 -12.85 8.64 -17.59
N ASP A 269 -11.56 8.78 -17.92
CA ASP A 269 -10.78 7.71 -18.55
C ASP A 269 -10.30 6.65 -17.53
N VAL A 270 -11.06 5.55 -17.44
CA VAL A 270 -10.73 4.37 -16.61
C VAL A 270 -9.48 3.64 -17.07
N SER A 271 -9.17 3.64 -18.37
CA SER A 271 -7.93 3.03 -18.88
C SER A 271 -6.71 3.81 -18.39
N LYS A 272 -6.76 5.14 -18.44
CA LYS A 272 -5.73 5.99 -17.86
C LYS A 272 -5.63 5.83 -16.34
N PHE A 273 -6.76 5.78 -15.62
CA PHE A 273 -6.76 5.53 -14.18
C PHE A 273 -5.99 4.26 -13.81
N TRP A 274 -6.30 3.12 -14.44
CA TRP A 274 -5.58 1.87 -14.16
C TRP A 274 -4.11 1.90 -14.60
N ASN A 275 -3.76 2.57 -15.70
CA ASN A 275 -2.37 2.77 -16.11
C ASN A 275 -1.58 3.57 -15.07
N ASP A 276 -2.11 4.71 -14.61
CA ASP A 276 -1.45 5.58 -13.63
C ASP A 276 -1.28 4.86 -12.26
N ILE A 277 -2.27 4.05 -11.84
CA ILE A 277 -2.17 3.21 -10.64
C ILE A 277 -1.11 2.11 -10.82
N SER A 278 -1.07 1.45 -11.97
CA SER A 278 -0.10 0.39 -12.27
C SER A 278 1.33 0.92 -12.27
N GLU A 279 1.56 2.08 -12.87
CA GLU A 279 2.85 2.77 -12.89
C GLU A 279 3.31 3.15 -11.47
N LEU A 280 2.40 3.71 -10.65
CA LEU A 280 2.66 4.01 -9.23
C LEU A 280 3.09 2.75 -8.47
N VAL A 281 2.36 1.64 -8.62
CA VAL A 281 2.65 0.37 -7.92
C VAL A 281 4.00 -0.19 -8.35
N VAL A 282 4.26 -0.30 -9.66
CA VAL A 282 5.51 -0.86 -10.19
C VAL A 282 6.71 -0.01 -9.76
N LYS A 283 6.65 1.31 -9.92
CA LYS A 283 7.73 2.22 -9.46
C LYS A 283 7.96 2.11 -7.96
N THR A 284 6.89 1.98 -7.18
CA THR A 284 6.97 1.80 -5.72
C THR A 284 7.68 0.48 -5.35
N LEU A 285 7.37 -0.62 -6.02
CA LEU A 285 7.99 -1.92 -5.76
C LEU A 285 9.44 -2.03 -6.29
N ILE A 286 9.80 -1.32 -7.36
CA ILE A 286 11.20 -1.18 -7.82
C ILE A 286 12.09 -0.58 -6.72
N VAL A 287 11.56 0.30 -5.87
CA VAL A 287 12.29 0.85 -4.72
C VAL A 287 12.53 -0.19 -3.62
N ALA A 288 11.65 -1.18 -3.51
CA ALA A 288 11.78 -2.29 -2.57
C ALA A 288 12.70 -3.41 -3.09
N GLU A 289 12.65 -3.65 -4.41
CA GLU A 289 13.24 -4.79 -5.10
C GLU A 289 14.68 -5.15 -4.66
N PRO A 290 15.68 -4.23 -4.63
CA PRO A 290 17.04 -4.63 -4.31
C PRO A 290 17.21 -5.07 -2.84
N HIS A 291 16.40 -4.51 -1.93
CA HIS A 291 16.39 -4.88 -0.52
C HIS A 291 15.72 -6.24 -0.31
N VAL A 292 14.59 -6.45 -0.97
CA VAL A 292 13.84 -7.72 -0.98
C VAL A 292 14.70 -8.83 -1.59
N LEU A 293 15.28 -8.62 -2.78
CA LEU A 293 16.10 -9.60 -3.48
C LEU A 293 17.34 -9.99 -2.68
N HIS A 294 18.03 -9.02 -2.07
CA HIS A 294 19.20 -9.30 -1.23
C HIS A 294 18.81 -10.18 -0.03
N ALA A 295 17.81 -9.77 0.75
CA ALA A 295 17.39 -10.55 1.91
C ALA A 295 16.83 -11.93 1.53
N TYR A 296 16.20 -12.07 0.35
CA TYR A 296 15.72 -13.35 -0.17
C TYR A 296 16.86 -14.34 -0.38
N ARG A 297 17.90 -13.90 -1.10
CA ARG A 297 19.08 -14.71 -1.38
C ARG A 297 19.91 -15.01 -0.12
N MET A 298 19.87 -14.15 0.91
CA MET A 298 20.47 -14.44 2.22
C MET A 298 19.68 -15.48 3.02
N CYS A 299 18.34 -15.49 2.94
CA CYS A 299 17.52 -16.53 3.56
C CYS A 299 17.51 -17.85 2.78
N ARG A 300 17.76 -17.81 1.45
CA ARG A 300 17.69 -18.95 0.53
C ARG A 300 19.02 -19.20 -0.22
N PRO A 301 20.18 -19.35 0.46
CA PRO A 301 21.48 -19.46 -0.21
C PRO A 301 21.65 -20.75 -1.04
N GLY A 302 20.80 -21.77 -0.80
CA GLY A 302 20.79 -23.03 -1.54
C GLY A 302 19.79 -23.12 -2.70
N GLN A 303 19.10 -22.03 -3.07
CA GLN A 303 18.18 -22.07 -4.22
C GLN A 303 18.94 -22.11 -5.55
N ALA A 304 18.54 -23.04 -6.42
CA ALA A 304 19.08 -23.12 -7.77
C ALA A 304 18.64 -21.91 -8.63
N PRO A 305 19.49 -21.40 -9.53
CA PRO A 305 19.10 -20.35 -10.47
C PRO A 305 17.85 -20.75 -11.28
N GLY A 306 16.87 -19.85 -11.37
CA GLY A 306 15.61 -20.10 -12.08
C GLY A 306 14.62 -21.01 -11.34
N SER A 307 14.91 -21.44 -10.11
CA SER A 307 13.91 -22.11 -9.27
C SER A 307 12.76 -21.17 -8.91
N ASP A 308 11.54 -21.72 -8.79
CA ASP A 308 10.39 -20.92 -8.39
C ASP A 308 10.62 -20.25 -7.03
N SER A 309 10.17 -19.01 -6.95
CA SER A 309 10.10 -18.32 -5.69
C SER A 309 9.28 -19.16 -4.70
N VAL A 310 9.75 -19.30 -3.46
CA VAL A 310 8.89 -19.81 -2.39
C VAL A 310 7.81 -18.77 -2.02
N CYS A 311 7.61 -17.69 -2.82
CA CYS A 311 7.20 -16.36 -2.34
C CYS A 311 6.29 -15.35 -3.15
N PHE A 312 5.06 -15.03 -2.62
CA PHE A 312 3.90 -14.10 -2.92
C PHE A 312 3.47 -13.12 -1.78
N GLU A 313 3.48 -11.79 -1.92
CA GLU A 313 2.90 -10.90 -0.85
C GLU A 313 1.60 -10.26 -1.31
N VAL A 314 0.60 -10.18 -0.42
CA VAL A 314 -0.63 -9.41 -0.63
C VAL A 314 -0.51 -8.09 0.12
N LEU A 315 -0.44 -7.03 -0.65
CA LEU A 315 -0.20 -5.67 -0.20
C LEU A 315 -1.46 -4.82 -0.42
N GLY A 316 -1.77 -3.98 0.57
CA GLY A 316 -2.78 -2.94 0.46
C GLY A 316 -2.11 -1.61 0.18
N PHE A 317 -2.27 -1.10 -1.03
CA PHE A 317 -1.82 0.24 -1.40
C PHE A 317 -2.93 1.23 -1.06
N ASP A 318 -2.64 2.19 -0.18
CA ASP A 318 -3.55 3.27 0.19
C ASP A 318 -3.23 4.48 -0.71
N ILE A 319 -4.14 4.81 -1.62
CA ILE A 319 -3.94 5.80 -2.69
C ILE A 319 -5.02 6.87 -2.60
N LEU A 320 -4.62 8.14 -2.67
CA LEU A 320 -5.54 9.28 -2.81
C LEU A 320 -5.48 9.83 -4.23
N LEU A 321 -6.64 10.06 -4.85
CA LEU A 321 -6.73 10.78 -6.12
C LEU A 321 -6.81 12.29 -5.85
N ASP A 322 -6.03 13.09 -6.57
CA ASP A 322 -6.26 14.54 -6.63
C ASP A 322 -7.36 14.90 -7.64
N ARG A 323 -7.82 16.16 -7.62
CA ARG A 323 -8.89 16.68 -8.50
C ARG A 323 -8.65 16.52 -10.02
N LYS A 324 -7.47 16.06 -10.46
CA LYS A 324 -7.14 15.70 -11.85
C LYS A 324 -7.06 14.19 -12.08
N LEU A 325 -7.57 13.39 -11.15
CA LEU A 325 -7.43 11.93 -11.07
C LEU A 325 -5.97 11.43 -11.00
N LYS A 326 -4.99 12.28 -10.70
CA LYS A 326 -3.63 11.82 -10.47
C LYS A 326 -3.59 11.01 -9.16
N PRO A 327 -3.06 9.78 -9.15
CA PRO A 327 -2.91 9.01 -7.93
C PRO A 327 -1.70 9.46 -7.12
N TRP A 328 -1.88 9.45 -5.79
CA TRP A 328 -0.86 9.76 -4.80
C TRP A 328 -0.78 8.66 -3.75
N LEU A 329 0.41 8.09 -3.57
CA LEU A 329 0.65 7.06 -2.55
C LEU A 329 0.61 7.68 -1.15
N LEU A 330 -0.22 7.13 -0.26
CA LEU A 330 -0.31 7.53 1.15
C LEU A 330 0.52 6.63 2.07
N GLU A 331 0.40 5.32 1.85
CA GLU A 331 1.08 4.24 2.58
C GLU A 331 0.92 2.91 1.83
N VAL A 332 1.79 1.94 2.11
CA VAL A 332 1.60 0.54 1.70
C VAL A 332 1.52 -0.29 2.98
N ASN A 333 0.54 -1.19 3.04
CA ASN A 333 0.20 -1.98 4.20
C ASN A 333 0.27 -3.48 3.88
N SER A 334 0.68 -4.32 4.83
CA SER A 334 0.50 -5.77 4.72
C SER A 334 -0.95 -6.18 4.96
N PHE A 335 -1.29 -7.40 4.56
CA PHE A 335 -2.64 -8.00 4.69
C PHE A 335 -3.27 -7.86 6.09
N LYS A 336 -2.47 -7.77 7.17
CA LYS A 336 -2.95 -7.55 8.56
C LYS A 336 -3.79 -6.29 8.79
N GLN A 337 -3.73 -5.31 7.87
CA GLN A 337 -4.46 -4.04 7.98
C GLN A 337 -5.56 -3.90 6.92
N MET A 338 -6.03 -5.04 6.40
CA MET A 338 -7.21 -5.17 5.52
C MET A 338 -8.44 -5.47 6.37
#